data_AF-A0A7R7H8Q3-F1
#
_entry.id   AF-A0A7R7H8Q3-F1
#
_cell.length_a   1.000
_cell.length_b   1.000
_cell.length_c   1.000
_cell.angle_alpha   90.00
_cell.angle_beta   90.00
_cell.angle_gamma   90.00
#
_symmetry.space_group_name_H-M   'P 1'
#
loop_
_entity.id
_entity.type
_entity.pdbx_description
1 polymer ?
#
loop_
_entity_poly.entity_id
_entity_poly.type
_entity_poly.pdbx_seq_one_letter_code
_entity_poly.pdbx_strand_id
1 'polypeptide(L)'
;MYVPPSPTAIRPPAVLLRESYRDGDKVKNRTLANLSHWPAEKVEALRAVLHGDKLGLAGEGLEIVRAMPHGHVVAVLGTLKRIGLDRLLIHPDP
;
A
#
# COMPACT_ATOMS: atom_id res chain seq x y z
N MET A 1 10.22 -11.80 -15.98
CA MET A 1 9.20 -12.74 -15.43
C MET A 1 7.84 -12.09 -15.57
N TYR A 2 6.77 -12.86 -15.69
CA TYR A 2 5.41 -12.31 -15.81
C TYR A 2 4.37 -13.29 -15.26
N VAL A 3 3.22 -12.78 -14.86
CA VAL A 3 2.02 -13.56 -14.58
C VAL A 3 1.05 -13.30 -15.75
N PRO A 4 0.64 -14.31 -16.54
CA PRO A 4 -0.30 -14.08 -17.64
C PRO A 4 -1.67 -13.65 -17.10
N PRO A 5 -2.46 -12.87 -17.86
CA PRO A 5 -3.83 -12.58 -17.48
C PRO A 5 -4.60 -13.89 -17.28
N SER A 6 -5.44 -13.93 -16.26
CA SER A 6 -6.32 -15.07 -16.04
C SER A 6 -7.25 -15.19 -17.25
N PRO A 7 -7.29 -16.32 -17.97
CA PRO A 7 -8.37 -16.55 -18.92
C PRO A 7 -9.68 -16.57 -18.13
N THR A 8 -10.72 -15.91 -18.66
CA THR A 8 -12.09 -16.01 -18.10
C THR A 8 -12.50 -17.48 -18.14
N ALA A 9 -12.35 -18.18 -17.03
CA ALA A 9 -12.45 -19.64 -16.99
C ALA A 9 -13.64 -20.09 -16.13
N ILE A 10 -14.30 -21.16 -16.58
CA ILE A 10 -15.40 -21.86 -15.90
C ILE A 10 -14.88 -22.62 -14.64
N ARG A 11 -13.56 -22.72 -14.48
CA ARG A 11 -12.85 -23.33 -13.33
C ARG A 11 -11.99 -22.27 -12.65
N PRO A 12 -11.64 -22.43 -11.35
CA PRO A 12 -10.76 -21.49 -10.67
C PRO A 12 -9.47 -21.29 -11.49
N PRO A 13 -9.13 -20.04 -11.82
CA PRO A 13 -8.08 -19.76 -12.78
C PRO A 13 -6.72 -20.15 -12.22
N ALA A 14 -5.93 -20.86 -13.04
CA ALA A 14 -4.56 -21.17 -12.71
C ALA A 14 -3.69 -19.91 -12.83
N VAL A 15 -3.14 -19.44 -11.71
CA VAL A 15 -2.22 -18.28 -11.68
C VAL A 15 -0.79 -18.82 -11.66
N LEU A 16 -0.01 -18.58 -12.72
CA LEU A 16 1.35 -19.10 -12.84
C LEU A 16 2.36 -17.97 -13.02
N LEU A 17 3.46 -18.01 -12.25
CA LEU A 17 4.62 -17.16 -12.52
C LEU A 17 5.47 -17.81 -13.59
N ARG A 18 5.77 -17.06 -14.65
CA ARG A 18 6.52 -17.55 -15.81
C ARG A 18 7.72 -16.68 -16.11
N GLU A 19 8.72 -17.29 -16.74
CA GLU A 19 9.91 -16.59 -17.22
C GLU A 19 10.17 -16.96 -18.67
N SER A 20 10.39 -15.93 -19.49
CA SER A 20 10.92 -16.07 -20.85
C SER A 20 12.45 -16.06 -20.81
N TYR A 21 13.06 -17.06 -21.43
CA TYR A 21 14.51 -17.19 -21.52
C TYR A 21 14.92 -17.58 -22.94
N ARG A 22 16.19 -17.36 -23.29
CA ARG A 22 16.74 -17.80 -24.57
C ARG A 22 17.48 -19.12 -24.38
N ASP A 23 17.20 -20.05 -25.27
CA ASP A 23 17.92 -21.31 -25.42
C ASP A 23 18.47 -21.35 -26.85
N GLY A 24 19.73 -20.91 -26.99
CA GLY A 24 20.32 -20.53 -28.27
C GLY A 24 19.48 -19.45 -28.98
N ASP A 25 19.09 -19.73 -30.22
CA ASP A 25 18.30 -18.82 -31.05
C ASP A 25 16.79 -18.82 -30.74
N LYS A 26 16.34 -19.68 -29.82
CA LYS A 26 14.91 -19.83 -29.52
C LYS A 26 14.55 -19.16 -28.20
N VAL A 27 13.48 -18.37 -28.20
CA VAL A 27 12.85 -17.87 -26.97
C VAL A 27 11.89 -18.95 -26.44
N LYS A 28 12.07 -19.34 -25.18
CA LYS A 28 11.25 -20.35 -24.49
C LYS A 28 10.64 -19.74 -23.23
N ASN A 29 9.54 -20.34 -22.76
CA ASN A 29 8.90 -19.96 -21.50
C ASN A 29 8.95 -21.14 -20.52
N ARG A 30 9.33 -20.89 -19.26
CA ARG A 30 9.24 -21.86 -18.17
C ARG A 30 8.32 -21.37 -17.06
N THR A 31 7.66 -22.30 -16.39
CA THR A 31 6.90 -22.02 -15.16
C THR A 31 7.87 -22.01 -13.99
N LEU A 32 7.84 -20.96 -13.18
CA LEU A 32 8.65 -20.83 -11.97
C LEU A 32 7.85 -21.21 -10.71
N ALA A 33 6.56 -20.84 -10.65
CA ALA A 33 5.70 -21.12 -9.51
C ALA A 33 4.22 -21.20 -9.89
N ASN A 34 3.45 -21.97 -9.12
CA ASN A 34 1.99 -21.95 -9.13
C ASN A 34 1.49 -21.09 -7.97
N LEU A 35 0.79 -20.00 -8.28
CA LEU A 35 0.26 -19.01 -7.34
C LEU A 35 -1.27 -19.13 -7.19
N SER A 36 -1.89 -20.20 -7.68
CA SER A 36 -3.36 -20.34 -7.68
C SER A 36 -3.99 -20.38 -6.29
N HIS A 37 -3.17 -20.65 -5.27
CA HIS A 37 -3.58 -20.64 -3.85
C HIS A 37 -3.38 -19.27 -3.18
N TRP A 38 -2.87 -18.26 -3.90
CA TRP A 38 -2.72 -16.92 -3.36
C TRP A 38 -4.05 -16.15 -3.40
N PRO A 39 -4.32 -15.29 -2.40
CA PRO A 39 -5.36 -14.28 -2.51
C PRO A 39 -5.15 -13.39 -3.74
N ALA A 40 -6.25 -12.98 -4.39
CA ALA A 40 -6.22 -12.15 -5.59
C ALA A 40 -5.39 -10.86 -5.41
N GLU A 41 -5.53 -10.19 -4.25
CA GLU A 41 -4.80 -8.96 -3.93
C GLU A 41 -3.27 -9.13 -4.01
N LYS A 42 -2.74 -10.26 -3.54
CA LYS A 42 -1.29 -10.55 -3.62
C LYS A 42 -0.85 -10.80 -5.05
N VAL A 43 -1.69 -11.43 -5.86
CA VAL A 43 -1.42 -11.66 -7.28
C VAL A 43 -1.38 -10.33 -8.04
N GLU A 44 -2.33 -9.43 -7.79
CA GLU A 44 -2.37 -8.12 -8.43
C GLU A 44 -1.20 -7.23 -8.01
N ALA A 45 -0.82 -7.23 -6.73
CA ALA A 45 0.38 -6.53 -6.28
C ALA A 45 1.65 -7.05 -6.98
N LEU A 46 1.79 -8.37 -7.12
CA LEU A 46 2.91 -8.97 -7.86
C LEU A 46 2.89 -8.59 -9.35
N ARG A 47 1.71 -8.56 -9.99
CA ARG A 47 1.57 -8.12 -11.38
C ARG A 47 2.09 -6.70 -11.57
N ALA A 48 1.67 -5.77 -10.71
CA ALA A 48 2.09 -4.38 -10.75
C ALA A 48 3.63 -4.25 -10.64
N VAL A 49 4.26 -4.96 -9.70
CA VAL A 49 5.74 -4.98 -9.58
C VAL A 49 6.41 -5.51 -10.83
N LEU A 50 5.91 -6.62 -11.40
CA LEU A 50 6.48 -7.23 -12.60
C LEU A 50 6.25 -6.40 -13.85
N HIS A 51 5.21 -5.57 -13.88
CA HIS A 51 4.94 -4.60 -14.94
C HIS A 51 5.83 -3.34 -14.83
N GLY A 52 6.48 -3.15 -13.68
CA GLY A 52 7.29 -1.96 -13.40
C GLY A 52 6.48 -0.80 -12.84
N ASP A 53 5.22 -1.04 -12.44
CA ASP A 53 4.41 -0.03 -11.77
C ASP A 53 5.01 0.26 -10.40
N LYS A 54 5.10 1.55 -10.05
CA LYS A 54 5.46 1.94 -8.69
C LYS A 54 4.33 1.52 -7.77
N LEU A 55 4.50 0.40 -7.08
CA LEU A 55 3.72 0.12 -5.88
C LEU A 55 3.99 1.28 -4.93
N GLY A 56 3.01 2.16 -4.73
CA GLY A 56 3.13 3.25 -3.80
C GLY A 56 3.59 2.69 -2.45
N LEU A 57 4.78 3.11 -2.01
CA LEU A 57 5.14 2.99 -0.59
C LEU A 57 3.97 3.57 0.18
N ALA A 58 3.54 2.97 1.30
CA ALA A 58 2.51 3.54 2.15
C ALA A 58 2.91 4.98 2.52
N GLY A 59 2.39 5.98 1.77
CA GLY A 59 3.00 7.31 1.72
C GLY A 59 2.92 8.01 0.35
N GLU A 60 3.23 7.33 -0.75
CA GLU A 60 3.16 7.90 -2.11
C GLU A 60 1.72 7.86 -2.63
N GLY A 61 1.16 9.03 -2.94
CA GLY A 61 -0.24 9.21 -3.32
C GLY A 61 -1.14 9.76 -2.20
N LEU A 62 -0.58 10.02 -1.02
CA LEU A 62 -1.27 10.79 0.02
C LEU A 62 -1.03 12.27 -0.24
N GLU A 63 -2.07 12.95 -0.70
CA GLU A 63 -2.09 14.41 -0.80
C GLU A 63 -2.51 15.00 0.55
N ILE A 64 -1.75 15.96 1.07
CA ILE A 64 -2.16 16.72 2.26
C ILE A 64 -3.31 17.65 1.85
N VAL A 65 -4.55 17.17 1.98
CA VAL A 65 -5.77 17.94 1.63
C VAL A 65 -5.94 19.16 2.54
N ARG A 66 -5.47 19.08 3.80
CA ARG A 66 -5.35 20.24 4.68
C ARG A 66 -4.27 20.07 5.72
N ALA A 67 -3.52 21.13 5.98
CA ALA A 67 -2.71 21.30 7.18
C ALA A 67 -3.29 22.49 7.94
N MET A 68 -3.81 22.28 9.16
CA MET A 68 -4.25 23.41 9.98
C MET A 68 -3.02 24.02 10.68
N PRO A 69 -2.74 25.33 10.49
CA PRO A 69 -1.54 25.97 11.05
C PRO A 69 -1.53 26.07 12.58
N HIS A 70 -2.61 25.65 13.25
CA HIS A 70 -2.75 25.70 14.70
C HIS A 70 -2.42 24.36 15.40
N GLY A 71 -1.73 23.41 14.74
CA GLY A 71 -1.36 22.12 15.36
C GLY A 71 -0.61 22.28 16.69
N HIS A 72 0.36 23.21 16.72
CA HIS A 72 1.08 23.58 17.94
C HIS A 72 0.16 24.14 19.03
N VAL A 73 -0.82 24.98 18.66
CA VAL A 73 -1.80 25.56 19.60
C VAL A 73 -2.69 24.47 20.20
N VAL A 74 -3.15 23.51 19.38
CA VAL A 74 -3.96 22.37 19.84
C VAL A 74 -3.15 21.47 20.77
N ALA A 75 -1.87 21.23 20.46
CA ALA A 75 -0.98 20.43 21.30
C ALA A 75 -0.73 21.10 22.67
N VAL A 76 -0.51 22.41 22.68
CA VAL A 76 -0.37 23.20 23.93
C VAL A 76 -1.66 23.18 24.71
N LEU A 77 -2.81 23.48 24.10
CA LEU A 77 -4.12 23.48 24.77
C LEU A 77 -4.48 22.10 25.33
N GLY A 78 -4.22 21.03 24.58
CA GLY A 78 -4.41 19.66 25.05
C GLY A 78 -3.51 19.32 26.23
N THR A 79 -2.26 19.80 26.22
CA THR A 79 -1.33 19.63 27.32
C THR A 79 -1.80 20.39 28.56
N LEU A 80 -2.21 21.65 28.42
CA LEU A 80 -2.75 22.48 29.50
C LEU A 80 -3.92 21.80 30.21
N LYS A 81 -4.89 21.28 29.45
CA LYS A 81 -6.03 20.52 29.98
C LYS A 81 -5.62 19.23 30.67
N ARG A 82 -4.66 18.49 30.10
CA ARG A 82 -4.19 17.21 30.66
C ARG A 82 -3.51 17.39 32.02
N ILE A 83 -2.74 18.46 32.19
CA ILE A 83 -2.06 18.77 33.45
C ILE A 83 -2.93 19.59 34.41
N GLY A 84 -4.16 19.93 34.02
CA GLY A 84 -5.08 20.73 34.83
C GLY A 84 -4.66 22.18 35.03
N LEU A 85 -3.69 22.68 34.24
CA LEU A 85 -3.21 24.06 34.34
C LEU A 85 -4.29 25.05 33.88
N ASP A 86 -5.17 24.64 32.98
CA ASP A 86 -6.37 25.40 32.60
C ASP A 86 -7.27 25.73 33.80
N ARG A 87 -7.31 24.87 34.82
CA ARG A 87 -8.09 25.09 36.05
C ARG A 87 -7.41 26.01 37.07
N LEU A 88 -6.10 26.18 36.96
CA LEU A 88 -5.31 27.05 37.84
C LEU A 88 -5.20 28.48 37.28
N LEU A 89 -5.34 28.63 35.95
CA LEU A 89 -5.33 29.91 35.25
C LEU A 89 -6.70 30.61 35.28
N ILE A 90 -7.78 29.88 35.57
CA ILE A 90 -9.07 30.50 35.90
C ILE A 90 -8.92 31.09 37.30
N HIS A 91 -8.57 32.38 37.37
CA HIS A 91 -8.83 33.17 38.56
C HIS A 91 -10.36 33.24 38.72
N PRO A 92 -10.95 32.77 39.84
CA PRO A 92 -12.32 33.11 40.14
C PRO A 92 -12.35 34.63 40.36
N ASP A 93 -12.79 35.39 39.36
CA ASP A 93 -13.09 36.80 39.58
C ASP A 93 -14.14 36.94 40.70
N PRO A 94 -14.04 38.02 41.51
CA PRO A 94 -14.82 38.22 42.73
C PRO A 94 -16.34 38.28 42.53
#